data_AF-A0AAD4I7A2-F1
#
_entry.id   AF-A0AAD4I7A2-F1
#
_cell.length_a   1.000
_cell.length_b   1.000
_cell.length_c   1.000
_cell.angle_alpha   90.00
_cell.angle_beta   90.00
_cell.angle_gamma   90.00
#
_symmetry.space_group_name_H-M   'P 1'
#
loop_
_entity.id
_entity.type
_entity.pdbx_description
1 polymer ?
#
loop_
_entity_poly.entity_id
_entity_poly.type
_entity_poly.pdbx_seq_one_letter_code
_entity_poly.pdbx_strand_id
1 'polypeptide(L)'
;MRVSIAPVILLASLASAHPQEQPACAEPSCSSVWTAPFARRDVPLPTPAIVERQQQDPVNADTVPTPTPAPDTNQAQQVINNAAILNALAGTYSLVNTSSTLDGVSIPDLPYGEAPIGLLIYTATGFMSATITATEAEFRPSLTFPYRADDTDADWAQVGKHSIGYAGPFRVNDELPATETEGQIFHGPLTVANVPTWAGQNHRRNYTIVEVEEEGEVVKYLRIGSERGGGYHGVLWWKRIA
;
A
#
# COMPACT_ATOMS: atom_id res chain seq x y z
N MET A 1 -25.92 -35.36 21.01
CA MET A 1 -25.73 -35.63 19.57
C MET A 1 -24.25 -35.61 19.27
N ARG A 2 -23.66 -36.75 18.88
CA ARG A 2 -22.26 -36.85 18.47
C ARG A 2 -22.26 -37.17 16.98
N VAL A 3 -21.71 -36.29 16.15
CA VAL A 3 -21.55 -36.51 14.72
C VAL A 3 -20.16 -37.11 14.50
N SER A 4 -20.13 -38.28 13.90
CA SER A 4 -18.92 -39.01 13.52
C SER A 4 -18.41 -38.49 12.18
N ILE A 5 -17.17 -38.00 12.13
CA ILE A 5 -16.50 -37.58 10.89
C ILE A 5 -15.61 -38.74 10.44
N ALA A 6 -15.91 -39.31 9.27
CA ALA A 6 -15.06 -40.29 8.59
C ALA A 6 -13.99 -39.57 7.74
N PRO A 7 -12.79 -40.16 7.54
CA PRO A 7 -11.74 -39.53 6.76
C PRO A 7 -11.98 -39.71 5.25
N VAL A 8 -11.84 -38.62 4.50
CA VAL A 8 -11.81 -38.62 3.04
C VAL A 8 -10.40 -39.02 2.59
N ILE A 9 -10.31 -40.14 1.87
CA ILE A 9 -9.09 -40.61 1.19
C ILE A 9 -9.06 -39.93 -0.19
N LEU A 10 -8.07 -39.05 -0.41
CA LEU A 10 -7.82 -38.43 -1.71
C LEU A 10 -6.87 -39.31 -2.52
N LEU A 11 -7.37 -39.94 -3.59
CA LEU A 11 -6.54 -40.59 -4.61
C LEU A 11 -6.00 -39.52 -5.58
N ALA A 12 -4.68 -39.39 -5.63
CA ALA A 12 -3.99 -38.57 -6.62
C ALA A 12 -3.96 -39.31 -7.97
N SER A 13 -4.51 -38.70 -9.02
CA SER A 13 -4.34 -39.14 -10.41
C SER A 13 -3.28 -38.27 -11.08
N LEU A 14 -2.19 -38.91 -11.50
CA LEU A 14 -1.12 -38.33 -12.31
C LEU A 14 -1.54 -38.38 -13.79
N ALA A 15 -1.77 -37.23 -14.40
CA ALA A 15 -1.86 -37.10 -15.85
C ALA A 15 -0.69 -36.25 -16.36
N SER A 16 0.14 -36.87 -17.18
CA SER A 16 1.30 -36.32 -17.86
C SER A 16 0.85 -35.45 -19.04
N ALA A 17 1.30 -34.19 -19.09
CA ALA A 17 1.10 -33.30 -20.23
C ALA A 17 2.43 -33.08 -20.97
N HIS A 18 2.44 -33.45 -22.25
CA HIS A 18 3.52 -33.16 -23.18
C HIS A 18 3.51 -31.69 -23.61
N PRO A 19 4.69 -31.10 -23.92
CA PRO A 19 4.81 -29.69 -24.30
C PRO A 19 4.41 -29.46 -25.77
N GLN A 20 3.57 -28.46 -26.03
CA GLN A 20 3.35 -27.94 -27.38
C GLN A 20 4.10 -26.61 -27.59
N GLU A 21 4.69 -26.53 -28.78
CA GLU A 21 5.58 -25.51 -29.32
C GLU A 21 4.92 -24.13 -29.43
N GLN A 22 5.71 -23.08 -29.17
CA GLN A 22 5.39 -21.68 -29.45
C GLN A 22 5.71 -21.33 -30.91
N PRO A 23 4.96 -20.41 -31.56
CA PRO A 23 5.48 -19.65 -32.69
C PRO A 23 5.90 -18.22 -32.30
N ALA A 24 6.87 -17.75 -33.09
CA ALA A 24 7.73 -16.59 -32.96
C ALA A 24 7.05 -15.21 -33.08
N CYS A 25 7.79 -14.22 -32.55
CA CYS A 25 7.59 -12.78 -32.64
C CYS A 25 7.52 -12.22 -34.07
N ALA A 26 6.81 -11.10 -34.23
CA ALA A 26 7.11 -10.08 -35.23
C ALA A 26 6.80 -8.67 -34.65
N GLU A 27 7.75 -7.75 -34.81
CA GLU A 27 7.79 -6.39 -34.24
C GLU A 27 7.12 -5.30 -35.15
N PRO A 28 7.35 -3.96 -34.99
CA PRO A 28 6.24 -3.01 -34.77
C PRO A 28 6.18 -1.85 -35.79
N SER A 29 5.11 -1.04 -35.76
CA SER A 29 5.21 0.39 -36.08
C SER A 29 3.95 1.14 -35.65
N CYS A 30 4.11 2.16 -34.81
CA CYS A 30 3.60 3.51 -35.06
C CYS A 30 3.99 4.45 -33.92
N SER A 31 4.83 5.42 -34.26
CA SER A 31 5.18 6.57 -33.43
C SER A 31 4.20 7.71 -33.73
N SER A 32 3.65 8.32 -32.68
CA SER A 32 3.11 9.68 -32.77
C SER A 32 3.46 10.47 -31.51
N VAL A 33 4.24 11.51 -31.74
CA VAL A 33 4.72 12.50 -30.79
C VAL A 33 3.55 13.38 -30.34
N TRP A 34 3.38 13.53 -29.02
CA TRP A 34 2.61 14.63 -28.43
C TRP A 34 3.50 15.37 -27.43
N THR A 35 3.78 16.63 -27.74
CA THR A 35 4.41 17.61 -26.86
C THR A 35 3.32 18.45 -26.20
N ALA A 36 3.39 18.62 -24.88
CA ALA A 36 2.78 19.77 -24.23
C ALA A 36 3.60 20.22 -23.00
N PRO A 37 3.63 21.53 -22.70
CA PRO A 37 4.64 22.15 -21.84
C PRO A 37 4.05 22.58 -20.49
N PHE A 38 4.74 22.38 -19.36
CA PHE A 38 4.51 23.23 -18.18
C PHE A 38 5.76 23.34 -17.30
N ALA A 39 6.12 24.59 -17.04
CA ALA A 39 7.29 25.03 -16.31
C ALA A 39 7.18 24.75 -14.80
N ARG A 40 8.27 24.24 -14.21
CA ARG A 40 8.46 24.21 -12.75
C ARG A 40 8.99 25.57 -12.30
N ARG A 41 8.36 26.16 -11.28
CA ARG A 41 8.94 27.25 -10.47
C ARG A 41 9.56 26.61 -9.23
N ASP A 42 10.86 26.80 -9.08
CA ASP A 42 11.60 26.40 -7.89
C ASP A 42 11.31 27.37 -6.74
N VAL A 43 10.91 26.83 -5.59
CA VAL A 43 10.84 27.56 -4.31
C VAL A 43 11.81 26.87 -3.35
N PRO A 44 12.82 27.57 -2.78
CA PRO A 44 13.75 26.95 -1.85
C PRO A 44 13.16 26.84 -0.45
N LEU A 45 13.38 25.70 0.21
CA LEU A 45 13.09 25.49 1.63
C LEU A 45 14.23 26.05 2.52
N PRO A 46 13.92 26.62 3.70
CA PRO A 46 14.91 27.15 4.63
C PRO A 46 15.53 26.07 5.54
N THR A 47 16.83 26.19 5.77
CA THR A 47 17.64 25.36 6.67
C THR A 47 17.42 25.75 8.14
N PRO A 48 17.26 24.80 9.09
CA PRO A 48 17.30 25.12 10.51
C PRO A 48 18.74 25.19 11.06
N ALA A 49 18.98 26.21 11.87
CA ALA A 49 20.22 26.43 12.61
C ALA A 49 20.39 25.41 13.75
N ILE A 50 21.62 24.90 13.87
CA ILE A 50 22.07 24.02 14.96
C ILE A 50 22.38 24.89 16.18
N VAL A 51 21.70 24.64 17.30
CA VAL A 51 22.05 25.22 18.61
C VAL A 51 22.99 24.26 19.33
N GLU A 52 24.21 24.70 19.50
CA GLU A 52 25.32 24.06 20.21
C GLU A 52 25.05 24.07 21.73
N ARG A 53 24.92 22.89 22.36
CA ARG A 53 24.83 22.77 23.82
C ARG A 53 26.23 22.58 24.39
N GLN A 54 26.60 23.47 25.30
CA GLN A 54 27.84 23.39 26.07
C GLN A 54 27.83 22.22 27.04
N GLN A 55 28.99 21.59 27.13
CA GLN A 55 29.34 20.41 27.90
C GLN A 55 29.93 20.85 29.24
N GLN A 56 29.44 20.28 30.35
CA GLN A 56 30.06 20.41 31.68
C GLN A 56 30.28 19.02 32.27
N ASP A 57 31.50 18.85 32.77
CA ASP A 57 32.15 17.64 33.29
C ASP A 57 32.00 17.53 34.84
N PRO A 58 32.46 16.43 35.47
CA PRO A 58 31.67 15.66 36.45
C PRO A 58 32.03 15.92 37.92
N VAL A 59 31.16 15.45 38.84
CA VAL A 59 31.48 15.30 40.27
C VAL A 59 31.06 13.90 40.77
N ASN A 60 31.94 13.31 41.58
CA ASN A 60 31.98 11.92 42.04
C ASN A 60 31.01 11.57 43.19
N ALA A 61 30.52 10.33 43.12
CA ALA A 61 30.18 9.32 44.14
C ALA A 61 29.62 9.74 45.52
N ASP A 62 28.41 9.27 45.83
CA ASP A 62 28.19 8.35 46.97
C ASP A 62 26.82 7.64 46.92
N THR A 63 26.82 6.43 47.49
CA THR A 63 25.86 5.32 47.41
C THR A 63 24.42 5.65 47.88
N VAL A 64 23.42 5.45 47.02
CA VAL A 64 21.97 5.51 47.33
C VAL A 64 21.27 4.29 46.71
N PRO A 65 20.33 3.61 47.40
CA PRO A 65 19.66 2.41 46.88
C PRO A 65 18.84 2.72 45.63
N THR A 66 19.01 1.88 44.61
CA THR A 66 18.40 2.01 43.27
C THR A 66 16.87 2.07 43.36
N PRO A 67 16.23 3.20 43.02
CA PRO A 67 14.80 3.19 42.76
C PRO A 67 14.57 2.43 41.44
N THR A 68 13.56 1.57 41.42
CA THR A 68 13.03 0.96 40.20
C THR A 68 12.87 2.06 39.13
N PRO A 69 13.40 1.89 37.90
CA PRO A 69 13.26 2.90 36.87
C PRO A 69 11.76 3.16 36.67
N ALA A 70 11.36 4.42 36.84
CA ALA A 70 10.03 4.87 36.44
C ALA A 70 9.82 4.48 34.96
N PRO A 71 8.59 4.10 34.56
CA PRO A 71 8.31 3.85 33.15
C PRO A 71 8.74 5.08 32.36
N ASP A 72 9.63 4.84 31.39
CA ASP A 72 10.24 5.85 30.56
C ASP A 72 9.14 6.73 29.95
N THR A 73 9.07 7.99 30.37
CA THR A 73 8.02 8.93 29.96
C THR A 73 8.01 9.14 28.45
N ASN A 74 9.13 8.86 27.76
CA ASN A 74 9.19 8.85 26.30
C ASN A 74 8.40 7.71 25.64
N GLN A 75 8.33 6.53 26.26
CA GLN A 75 7.53 5.42 25.74
C GLN A 75 6.03 5.66 25.97
N ALA A 76 5.67 6.28 27.09
CA ALA A 76 4.27 6.63 27.41
C ALA A 76 3.72 7.76 26.52
N GLN A 77 4.56 8.73 26.11
CA GLN A 77 4.16 9.80 25.18
C GLN A 77 3.94 9.28 23.75
N GLN A 78 4.69 8.24 23.33
CA GLN A 78 4.61 7.64 22.00
C GLN A 78 3.37 6.73 21.85
N VAL A 79 2.95 6.06 22.92
CA VAL A 79 1.75 5.19 22.95
C VAL A 79 0.44 5.96 22.79
N ILE A 80 0.40 7.28 23.05
CA ILE A 80 -0.83 8.07 22.94
C ILE A 80 -1.13 8.59 21.50
N ASN A 81 -0.21 8.55 20.54
CA ASN A 81 -0.52 9.06 19.18
C ASN A 81 -0.93 7.98 18.16
N ASN A 82 -0.63 6.70 18.40
CA ASN A 82 -0.97 5.66 17.42
C ASN A 82 -2.49 5.47 17.28
N ALA A 83 -3.23 5.43 18.40
CA ALA A 83 -4.69 5.28 18.35
C ALA A 83 -5.37 6.47 17.65
N ALA A 84 -4.88 7.69 17.87
CA ALA A 84 -5.37 8.89 17.19
C ALA A 84 -5.12 8.81 15.68
N ILE A 85 -3.91 8.41 15.26
CA ILE A 85 -3.55 8.21 13.85
C ILE A 85 -4.42 7.11 13.20
N LEU A 86 -4.60 5.97 13.87
CA LEU A 86 -5.46 4.89 13.37
C LEU A 86 -6.91 5.37 13.21
N ASN A 87 -7.42 6.16 14.15
CA ASN A 87 -8.75 6.75 14.05
C ASN A 87 -8.85 7.79 12.92
N ALA A 88 -7.81 8.60 12.70
CA ALA A 88 -7.77 9.59 11.63
C ALA A 88 -7.74 8.95 10.23
N LEU A 89 -7.08 7.80 10.10
CA LEU A 89 -7.02 7.00 8.87
C LEU A 89 -8.22 6.07 8.68
N ALA A 90 -8.98 5.76 9.73
CA ALA A 90 -10.09 4.83 9.65
C ALA A 90 -11.17 5.34 8.68
N GLY A 91 -11.58 4.49 7.76
CA GLY A 91 -12.57 4.82 6.74
C GLY A 91 -12.50 3.92 5.52
N THR A 92 -13.45 4.14 4.63
CA THR A 92 -13.44 3.57 3.27
C THR A 92 -13.08 4.66 2.29
N TYR A 93 -12.16 4.36 1.38
CA TYR A 93 -11.65 5.30 0.40
C TYR A 93 -11.75 4.71 -1.01
N SER A 94 -12.23 5.51 -1.96
CA SER A 94 -12.24 5.19 -3.39
C SER A 94 -11.00 5.72 -4.06
N LEU A 95 -10.41 4.94 -4.97
CA LEU A 95 -9.28 5.38 -5.77
C LEU A 95 -9.69 6.54 -6.68
N VAL A 96 -8.84 7.56 -6.77
CA VAL A 96 -9.04 8.76 -7.59
C VAL A 96 -8.01 8.82 -8.71
N ASN A 97 -6.74 8.57 -8.37
CA ASN A 97 -5.66 8.64 -9.34
C ASN A 97 -4.47 7.80 -8.87
N THR A 98 -3.69 7.32 -9.84
CA THR A 98 -2.39 6.67 -9.61
C THR A 98 -1.32 7.35 -10.45
N SER A 99 -0.10 7.42 -9.92
CA SER A 99 1.05 7.81 -10.71
C SER A 99 2.28 7.05 -10.27
N SER A 100 3.15 6.77 -11.24
CA SER A 100 4.41 6.08 -11.03
C SER A 100 5.55 6.93 -11.59
N THR A 101 6.67 6.94 -10.88
CA THR A 101 7.91 7.59 -11.34
C THR A 101 9.09 6.64 -11.19
N LEU A 102 10.07 6.82 -12.06
CA LEU A 102 11.40 6.22 -11.99
C LEU A 102 12.42 7.36 -11.94
N ASP A 103 13.18 7.44 -10.84
CA ASP A 103 14.18 8.49 -10.62
C ASP A 103 13.59 9.92 -10.78
N GLY A 104 12.33 10.08 -10.36
CA GLY A 104 11.59 11.35 -10.45
C GLY A 104 10.97 11.66 -11.83
N VAL A 105 11.17 10.79 -12.83
CA VAL A 105 10.55 10.89 -14.16
C VAL A 105 9.27 10.07 -14.20
N SER A 106 8.17 10.65 -14.70
CA SER A 106 6.89 9.93 -14.80
C SER A 106 7.00 8.74 -15.75
N ILE A 107 6.45 7.60 -15.35
CA ILE A 107 6.34 6.39 -16.16
C ILE A 107 4.89 5.91 -16.19
N PRO A 108 4.47 5.15 -17.22
CA PRO A 108 3.12 4.58 -17.27
C PRO A 108 2.87 3.62 -16.10
N ASP A 109 1.66 3.68 -15.51
CA ASP A 109 1.24 2.79 -14.42
C ASP A 109 0.48 1.56 -14.96
N LEU A 110 1.14 0.82 -15.85
CA LEU A 110 0.57 -0.29 -16.61
C LEU A 110 -0.12 -1.39 -15.79
N PRO A 111 0.31 -1.74 -14.55
CA PRO A 111 -0.31 -2.84 -13.81
C PRO A 111 -1.79 -2.66 -13.48
N TYR A 112 -2.31 -1.43 -13.48
CA TYR A 112 -3.69 -1.15 -13.10
C TYR A 112 -4.59 -0.74 -14.27
N GLY A 113 -4.07 -0.70 -15.51
CA GLY A 113 -4.78 -0.13 -16.65
C GLY A 113 -4.71 1.40 -16.69
N GLU A 114 -5.37 1.99 -17.67
CA GLU A 114 -5.47 3.44 -17.88
C GLU A 114 -6.51 4.08 -16.94
N ALA A 115 -7.56 3.35 -16.58
CA ALA A 115 -8.65 3.83 -15.73
C ALA A 115 -8.95 2.88 -14.56
N PRO A 116 -8.00 2.69 -13.62
CA PRO A 116 -8.22 1.79 -12.49
C PRO A 116 -9.29 2.29 -11.53
N ILE A 117 -10.01 1.32 -10.96
CA ILE A 117 -10.88 1.54 -9.80
C ILE A 117 -10.34 0.77 -8.61
N GLY A 118 -10.63 1.24 -7.39
CA GLY A 118 -10.17 0.55 -6.21
C GLY A 118 -10.80 1.03 -4.93
N LEU A 119 -10.72 0.18 -3.91
CA LEU A 119 -11.08 0.48 -2.54
C LEU A 119 -9.88 0.26 -1.62
N LEU A 120 -9.65 1.24 -0.75
CA LEU A 120 -8.74 1.15 0.37
C LEU A 120 -9.57 1.32 1.64
N ILE A 121 -9.49 0.35 2.54
CA ILE A 121 -10.24 0.35 3.79
C ILE A 121 -9.23 0.27 4.93
N TYR A 122 -9.35 1.18 5.90
CA TYR A 122 -8.67 1.10 7.18
C TYR A 122 -9.69 1.03 8.30
N THR A 123 -9.42 0.19 9.30
CA THR A 123 -10.19 0.13 10.53
C THR A 123 -9.43 0.82 11.66
N ALA A 124 -10.16 1.42 12.59
CA ALA A 124 -9.59 1.97 13.82
C ALA A 124 -8.89 0.91 14.68
N THR A 125 -9.23 -0.37 14.49
CA THR A 125 -8.62 -1.52 15.17
C THR A 125 -7.29 -1.97 14.56
N GLY A 126 -6.77 -1.28 13.54
CA GLY A 126 -5.47 -1.59 12.97
C GLY A 126 -5.48 -2.68 11.90
N PHE A 127 -6.58 -2.86 11.17
CA PHE A 127 -6.64 -3.71 9.97
C PHE A 127 -6.89 -2.90 8.71
N MET A 128 -6.41 -3.41 7.58
CA MET A 128 -6.59 -2.77 6.29
C MET A 128 -6.82 -3.79 5.18
N SER A 129 -7.47 -3.33 4.11
CA SER A 129 -7.50 -4.03 2.82
C SER A 129 -7.39 -3.04 1.67
N ALA A 130 -6.64 -3.40 0.64
CA ALA A 130 -6.59 -2.66 -0.62
C ALA A 130 -6.97 -3.58 -1.77
N THR A 131 -7.84 -3.09 -2.63
CA THR A 131 -8.19 -3.73 -3.90
C THR A 131 -8.11 -2.69 -4.99
N ILE A 132 -7.40 -2.97 -6.08
CA ILE A 132 -7.31 -2.10 -7.26
C ILE A 132 -7.39 -2.99 -8.48
N THR A 133 -8.07 -2.53 -9.51
CA THR A 133 -8.27 -3.34 -10.69
C THR A 133 -8.62 -2.49 -11.90
N ALA A 134 -8.13 -2.92 -13.07
CA ALA A 134 -8.42 -2.35 -14.38
C ALA A 134 -9.92 -2.30 -14.69
N THR A 135 -10.36 -1.39 -15.54
CA THR A 135 -11.76 -1.31 -16.01
C THR A 135 -11.93 -1.67 -17.48
N GLU A 136 -10.83 -1.78 -18.20
CA GLU A 136 -10.76 -2.10 -19.61
C GLU A 136 -11.24 -3.53 -19.88
N ALA A 137 -12.01 -3.71 -20.94
CA ALA A 137 -12.67 -4.98 -21.25
C ALA A 137 -11.65 -6.09 -21.57
N GLU A 138 -10.54 -5.75 -22.20
CA GLU A 138 -9.43 -6.66 -22.52
C GLU A 138 -8.72 -7.21 -21.27
N PHE A 139 -8.76 -6.47 -20.16
CA PHE A 139 -8.20 -6.89 -18.86
C PHE A 139 -9.27 -7.51 -17.96
N ARG A 140 -10.54 -7.42 -18.35
CA ARG A 140 -11.73 -7.88 -17.61
C ARG A 140 -12.66 -8.71 -18.51
N PRO A 141 -12.21 -9.86 -19.04
CA PRO A 141 -13.10 -10.78 -19.75
C PRO A 141 -14.28 -11.16 -18.86
N SER A 142 -15.42 -11.49 -19.49
CA SER A 142 -16.70 -11.76 -18.83
C SER A 142 -16.73 -13.14 -18.13
N LEU A 143 -15.86 -13.32 -17.15
CA LEU A 143 -15.75 -14.51 -16.32
C LEU A 143 -16.82 -14.53 -15.23
N THR A 144 -17.18 -15.72 -14.76
CA THR A 144 -18.13 -15.91 -13.66
C THR A 144 -17.44 -16.57 -12.47
N PHE A 145 -17.88 -16.24 -11.25
CA PHE A 145 -17.49 -16.99 -10.05
C PHE A 145 -18.67 -17.87 -9.56
N PRO A 146 -18.46 -19.16 -9.26
CA PRO A 146 -17.20 -19.91 -9.44
C PRO A 146 -16.86 -20.09 -10.92
N TYR A 147 -15.60 -20.44 -11.20
CA TYR A 147 -15.11 -20.65 -12.57
C TYR A 147 -15.97 -21.66 -13.31
N ARG A 148 -16.11 -21.47 -14.62
CA ARG A 148 -16.83 -22.37 -15.52
C ARG A 148 -15.83 -23.19 -16.33
N ALA A 149 -16.25 -24.36 -16.81
CA ALA A 149 -15.38 -25.25 -17.58
C ALA A 149 -14.99 -24.69 -18.95
N ASP A 150 -15.76 -23.74 -19.47
CA ASP A 150 -15.53 -23.01 -20.71
C ASP A 150 -14.71 -21.72 -20.53
N ASP A 151 -14.46 -21.29 -19.28
CA ASP A 151 -13.51 -20.20 -19.02
C ASP A 151 -12.08 -20.67 -19.32
N THR A 152 -11.25 -19.83 -19.95
CA THR A 152 -9.85 -20.18 -20.21
C THR A 152 -8.94 -19.70 -19.07
N ASP A 153 -7.88 -20.44 -18.79
CA ASP A 153 -6.84 -20.01 -17.85
C ASP A 153 -6.21 -18.67 -18.27
N ALA A 154 -6.13 -18.41 -19.57
CA ALA A 154 -5.61 -17.16 -20.11
C ALA A 154 -6.48 -15.97 -19.71
N ASP A 155 -7.81 -16.11 -19.78
CA ASP A 155 -8.75 -15.06 -19.38
C ASP A 155 -8.66 -14.78 -17.88
N TRP A 156 -8.63 -15.83 -17.05
CA TRP A 156 -8.42 -15.70 -15.61
C TRP A 156 -7.08 -15.04 -15.28
N ALA A 157 -6.03 -15.37 -16.03
CA ALA A 157 -4.72 -14.75 -15.88
C ALA A 157 -4.73 -13.25 -16.24
N GLN A 158 -5.54 -12.80 -17.22
CA GLN A 158 -5.67 -11.38 -17.52
C GLN A 158 -6.25 -10.61 -16.33
N VAL A 159 -7.34 -11.12 -15.74
CA VAL A 159 -7.93 -10.52 -14.54
C VAL A 159 -6.91 -10.46 -13.41
N GLY A 160 -6.16 -11.54 -13.19
CA GLY A 160 -5.15 -11.62 -12.13
C GLY A 160 -3.97 -10.66 -12.33
N LYS A 161 -3.50 -10.46 -13.56
CA LYS A 161 -2.39 -9.53 -13.89
C LYS A 161 -2.76 -8.06 -13.69
N HIS A 162 -4.03 -7.73 -13.90
CA HIS A 162 -4.55 -6.37 -13.85
C HIS A 162 -5.43 -6.10 -12.62
N SER A 163 -5.29 -6.95 -11.60
CA SER A 163 -5.95 -6.76 -10.31
C SER A 163 -4.95 -6.99 -9.19
N ILE A 164 -5.08 -6.22 -8.13
CA ILE A 164 -4.33 -6.41 -6.90
C ILE A 164 -5.31 -6.40 -5.73
N GLY A 165 -5.10 -7.33 -4.81
CA GLY A 165 -5.92 -7.48 -3.63
C GLY A 165 -5.05 -7.99 -2.50
N TYR A 166 -4.99 -7.23 -1.41
CA TYR A 166 -4.29 -7.67 -0.21
C TYR A 166 -4.93 -7.09 1.05
N ALA A 167 -4.80 -7.80 2.16
CA ALA A 167 -5.31 -7.38 3.45
C ALA A 167 -4.45 -7.92 4.59
N GLY A 168 -4.50 -7.24 5.72
CA GLY A 168 -3.77 -7.61 6.92
C GLY A 168 -3.84 -6.51 7.98
N PRO A 169 -3.12 -6.67 9.10
CA PRO A 169 -2.92 -5.58 10.03
C PRO A 169 -2.20 -4.41 9.37
N PHE A 170 -2.34 -3.23 9.93
CA PHE A 170 -1.45 -2.11 9.65
C PHE A 170 -1.08 -1.41 10.96
N ARG A 171 0.06 -0.73 10.94
CA ARG A 171 0.59 -0.02 12.11
C ARG A 171 1.36 1.22 11.69
N VAL A 172 1.41 2.19 12.58
CA VAL A 172 2.29 3.36 12.46
C VAL A 172 3.75 2.89 12.52
N ASN A 173 4.61 3.54 11.74
CA ASN A 173 6.05 3.42 11.91
C ASN A 173 6.47 4.32 13.08
N ASP A 174 6.79 3.70 14.21
CA ASP A 174 7.22 4.35 15.45
C ASP A 174 8.66 4.89 15.38
N GLU A 175 9.43 4.52 14.37
CA GLU A 175 10.78 5.04 14.14
C GLU A 175 10.81 6.47 13.58
N LEU A 176 9.68 6.98 13.09
CA LEU A 176 9.56 8.29 12.46
C LEU A 176 8.46 9.13 13.14
N PRO A 177 8.62 10.46 13.23
CA PRO A 177 7.53 11.34 13.65
C PRO A 177 6.30 11.15 12.75
N ALA A 178 5.13 11.09 13.37
CA ALA A 178 3.85 10.97 12.69
C ALA A 178 2.78 11.78 13.42
N THR A 179 1.82 12.29 12.66
CA THR A 179 0.64 13.04 13.12
C THR A 179 -0.63 12.43 12.52
N GLU A 180 -1.80 12.88 12.95
CA GLU A 180 -3.07 12.45 12.34
C GLU A 180 -3.15 12.72 10.83
N THR A 181 -2.36 13.67 10.31
CA THR A 181 -2.42 14.09 8.90
C THR A 181 -1.22 13.64 8.07
N GLU A 182 -0.09 13.27 8.65
CA GLU A 182 1.07 12.82 7.90
C GLU A 182 1.96 11.86 8.68
N GLY A 183 2.63 10.95 7.96
CA GLY A 183 3.59 10.04 8.58
C GLY A 183 3.84 8.83 7.71
N GLN A 184 4.28 7.75 8.36
CA GLN A 184 4.53 6.48 7.70
C GLN A 184 3.85 5.34 8.44
N ILE A 185 3.27 4.43 7.68
CA ILE A 185 2.65 3.19 8.15
C ILE A 185 3.26 1.98 7.44
N PHE A 186 3.07 0.81 8.03
CA PHE A 186 3.28 -0.47 7.38
C PHE A 186 1.93 -1.13 7.14
N HIS A 187 1.66 -1.55 5.90
CA HIS A 187 0.63 -2.56 5.64
C HIS A 187 1.27 -3.93 5.82
N GLY A 188 0.79 -4.70 6.79
CA GLY A 188 1.23 -6.06 7.07
C GLY A 188 1.77 -6.28 8.48
N PRO A 189 2.27 -7.49 8.77
CA PRO A 189 2.46 -8.61 7.84
C PRO A 189 1.17 -9.03 7.12
N LEU A 190 1.16 -9.01 5.79
CA LEU A 190 -0.08 -9.25 5.03
C LEU A 190 -0.62 -10.66 5.28
N THR A 191 -1.90 -10.76 5.65
CA THR A 191 -2.56 -12.04 5.93
C THR A 191 -2.99 -12.73 4.64
N VAL A 192 -3.49 -11.96 3.68
CA VAL A 192 -3.88 -12.44 2.35
C VAL A 192 -3.37 -11.48 1.28
N ALA A 193 -2.94 -12.03 0.16
CA ALA A 193 -2.57 -11.29 -1.03
C ALA A 193 -2.78 -12.15 -2.27
N ASN A 194 -3.29 -11.56 -3.36
CA ASN A 194 -3.40 -12.27 -4.64
C ASN A 194 -2.02 -12.46 -5.31
N VAL A 195 -1.04 -11.62 -4.96
CA VAL A 195 0.38 -11.82 -5.29
C VAL A 195 1.00 -12.68 -4.18
N PRO A 196 1.32 -13.97 -4.43
CA PRO A 196 1.65 -14.90 -3.34
C PRO A 196 2.91 -14.52 -2.56
N THR A 197 3.90 -13.91 -3.21
CA THR A 197 5.14 -13.46 -2.58
C THR A 197 4.95 -12.31 -1.58
N TRP A 198 3.78 -11.67 -1.57
CA TRP A 198 3.45 -10.58 -0.64
C TRP A 198 2.88 -11.08 0.69
N ALA A 199 2.40 -12.32 0.76
CA ALA A 199 1.91 -12.89 2.01
C ALA A 199 3.02 -12.85 3.08
N GLY A 200 2.68 -12.35 4.27
CA GLY A 200 3.60 -12.16 5.39
C GLY A 200 4.54 -10.95 5.27
N GLN A 201 4.54 -10.22 4.15
CA GLN A 201 5.42 -9.07 3.97
C GLN A 201 4.87 -7.80 4.63
N ASN A 202 5.77 -6.86 4.95
CA ASN A 202 5.45 -5.51 5.40
C ASN A 202 5.69 -4.52 4.27
N HIS A 203 4.67 -3.74 3.94
CA HIS A 203 4.71 -2.74 2.89
C HIS A 203 4.76 -1.35 3.51
N ARG A 204 5.89 -0.67 3.38
CA ARG A 204 6.09 0.70 3.86
C ARG A 204 5.28 1.69 3.00
N ARG A 205 4.52 2.57 3.64
CA ARG A 205 3.68 3.58 2.98
C ARG A 205 3.78 4.91 3.70
N ASN A 206 4.00 5.99 2.95
CA ASN A 206 3.91 7.35 3.47
C ASN A 206 2.48 7.84 3.27
N TYR A 207 1.80 8.26 4.32
CA TYR A 207 0.45 8.79 4.22
C TYR A 207 0.44 10.31 4.38
N THR A 208 -0.50 10.95 3.69
CA THR A 208 -0.86 12.35 3.89
C THR A 208 -2.37 12.50 3.75
N ILE A 209 -3.03 13.06 4.75
CA ILE A 209 -4.45 13.42 4.72
C ILE A 209 -4.56 14.89 4.29
N VAL A 210 -5.40 15.16 3.30
CA VAL A 210 -5.68 16.50 2.80
C VAL A 210 -7.19 16.71 2.87
N GLU A 211 -7.60 17.86 3.40
CA GLU A 211 -9.01 18.28 3.39
C GLU A 211 -9.19 19.38 2.34
N VAL A 212 -10.21 19.22 1.51
CA VAL A 212 -10.52 20.11 0.38
C VAL A 212 -12.00 20.44 0.43
N GLU A 213 -12.36 21.69 0.20
CA GLU A 213 -13.76 22.08 0.04
C GLU A 213 -14.23 21.79 -1.40
N GLU A 214 -15.24 20.92 -1.55
CA GLU A 214 -15.87 20.58 -2.82
C GLU A 214 -17.38 20.76 -2.68
N GLU A 215 -17.98 21.56 -3.56
CA GLU A 215 -19.44 21.78 -3.57
C GLU A 215 -20.02 22.25 -2.21
N GLY A 216 -19.21 22.94 -1.40
CA GLY A 216 -19.58 23.43 -0.07
C GLY A 216 -19.44 22.40 1.06
N GLU A 217 -18.90 21.22 0.76
CA GLU A 217 -18.60 20.18 1.74
C GLU A 217 -17.08 19.98 1.90
N VAL A 218 -16.62 19.72 3.12
CA VAL A 218 -15.23 19.35 3.37
C VAL A 218 -15.04 17.87 3.04
N VAL A 219 -14.29 17.60 1.97
CA VAL A 219 -13.94 16.26 1.51
C VAL A 219 -12.52 15.91 1.95
N LYS A 220 -12.36 14.69 2.48
CA LYS A 220 -11.06 14.17 2.89
C LYS A 220 -10.44 13.29 1.81
N TYR A 221 -9.22 13.64 1.43
CA TYR A 221 -8.35 12.86 0.55
C TYR A 221 -7.21 12.22 1.34
N LEU A 222 -6.80 11.04 0.90
CA LEU A 222 -5.66 10.31 1.42
C LEU A 222 -4.68 10.07 0.28
N ARG A 223 -3.47 10.59 0.43
CA ARG A 223 -2.33 10.29 -0.43
C ARG A 223 -1.52 9.17 0.19
N ILE A 224 -1.29 8.11 -0.56
CA ILE A 224 -0.42 6.99 -0.18
C ILE A 224 0.78 6.93 -1.14
N GLY A 225 1.97 7.21 -0.61
CA GLY A 225 3.24 7.05 -1.30
C GLY A 225 3.88 5.69 -1.01
N SER A 226 4.53 5.10 -2.02
CA SER A 226 5.31 3.88 -1.91
C SER A 226 6.66 4.04 -2.60
N GLU A 227 7.70 3.43 -2.04
CA GLU A 227 9.01 3.25 -2.67
C GLU A 227 9.23 1.76 -2.86
N ARG A 228 9.58 1.35 -4.08
CA ARG A 228 9.72 -0.05 -4.48
C ARG A 228 11.18 -0.46 -4.70
N GLY A 229 12.13 0.41 -4.31
CA GLY A 229 13.56 0.27 -4.57
C GLY A 229 13.93 0.61 -6.01
N GLY A 230 15.22 0.83 -6.27
CA GLY A 230 15.74 1.10 -7.61
C GLY A 230 15.16 2.34 -8.29
N GLY A 231 14.80 3.37 -7.51
CA GLY A 231 14.26 4.63 -8.03
C GLY A 231 12.75 4.63 -8.32
N TYR A 232 12.07 3.50 -8.15
CA TYR A 232 10.63 3.40 -8.40
C TYR A 232 9.80 3.95 -7.23
N HIS A 233 8.96 4.94 -7.53
CA HIS A 233 7.99 5.49 -6.60
C HIS A 233 6.58 5.43 -7.19
N GLY A 234 5.60 5.08 -6.35
CA GLY A 234 4.19 5.10 -6.70
C GLY A 234 3.42 5.99 -5.74
N VAL A 235 2.52 6.83 -6.26
CA VAL A 235 1.62 7.70 -5.48
C VAL A 235 0.19 7.39 -5.88
N LEU A 236 -0.62 7.05 -4.90
CA LEU A 236 -2.06 6.82 -5.08
C LEU A 236 -2.83 7.85 -4.28
N TRP A 237 -3.85 8.42 -4.90
CA TRP A 237 -4.79 9.34 -4.27
C TRP A 237 -6.14 8.66 -4.10
N TRP A 238 -6.69 8.81 -2.89
CA TRP A 238 -7.94 8.19 -2.51
C TRP A 238 -8.88 9.23 -1.91
N LYS A 239 -10.16 9.21 -2.28
CA LYS A 239 -11.21 10.05 -1.69
C LYS A 239 -11.95 9.26 -0.64
N ARG A 240 -12.12 9.80 0.56
CA ARG A 240 -12.91 9.15 1.62
C ARG A 240 -14.40 9.16 1.22
N ILE A 241 -15.05 8.01 1.40
CA ILE A 241 -16.47 7.80 1.08
C ILE A 241 -17.28 7.23 2.26
N ALA A 242 -16.63 6.75 3.33
CA ALA A 242 -17.25 6.37 4.61
C ALA A 242 -16.23 6.44 5.77
#